data_AF-A0A0F9P0D9-F1
#
_entry.id   AF-A0A0F9P0D9-F1
#
_cell.length_a   1.000
_cell.length_b   1.000
_cell.length_c   1.000
_cell.angle_alpha   90.00
_cell.angle_beta   90.00
_cell.angle_gamma   90.00
#
_symmetry.space_group_name_H-M   'P 1'
#
loop_
_entity.id
_entity.type
_entity.pdbx_description
1 polymer ?
#
loop_
_entity_poly.entity_id
_entity_poly.type
_entity_poly.pdbx_seq_one_letter_code
_entity_poly.pdbx_strand_id
1 'polypeptide(L)'
;MPRWIALATERLTVDATSGGVGFAEDIAATPGIERAVCKVETAQVRVQTEPDTTLTQGGAEGSSLWNVGDSFNVTGQEDMKNFKAIRTGGSSGALSVTFEGTRV
;
A
#
# COMPACT_ATOMS: atom_id res chain seq x y z
N MET A 1 -8.45 -11.83 -22.08
CA MET A 1 -8.26 -11.22 -20.75
C MET A 1 -7.00 -10.38 -20.82
N PRO A 2 -7.01 -9.11 -20.38
CA PRO A 2 -5.79 -8.29 -20.35
C PRO A 2 -4.71 -8.97 -19.51
N ARG A 3 -3.47 -8.93 -19.98
CA ARG A 3 -2.31 -9.48 -19.28
C ARG A 3 -1.68 -8.37 -18.44
N TRP A 4 -1.70 -8.55 -17.13
CA TRP A 4 -0.97 -7.70 -16.18
C TRP A 4 0.53 -7.90 -16.34
N ILE A 5 1.27 -6.81 -16.35
CA ILE A 5 2.74 -6.80 -16.40
C ILE A 5 3.26 -5.99 -15.23
N ALA A 6 4.21 -6.57 -14.49
CA ALA A 6 4.95 -5.84 -13.46
C ALA A 6 5.81 -4.75 -14.13
N LEU A 7 5.59 -3.51 -13.75
CA LEU A 7 6.29 -2.34 -14.26
C LEU A 7 7.33 -1.83 -13.27
N ALA A 8 7.05 -1.95 -11.97
CA ALA A 8 7.96 -1.56 -10.89
C ALA A 8 7.73 -2.43 -9.65
N THR A 9 8.72 -2.43 -8.75
CA THR A 9 8.63 -3.08 -7.45
C THR A 9 9.22 -2.19 -6.38
N GLU A 10 8.59 -2.17 -5.20
CA GLU A 10 9.05 -1.42 -4.04
C GLU A 10 8.98 -2.30 -2.79
N ARG A 11 9.85 -2.01 -1.81
CA ARG A 11 9.73 -2.56 -0.47
C ARG A 11 9.46 -1.42 0.51
N LEU A 12 8.27 -1.44 1.10
CA LEU A 12 7.87 -0.43 2.07
C LEU A 12 8.17 -0.89 3.48
N THR A 13 8.87 -0.06 4.26
CA THR A 13 9.00 -0.26 5.71
C THR A 13 7.86 0.50 6.38
N VAL A 14 6.97 -0.23 7.05
CA VAL A 14 5.79 0.33 7.70
C VAL A 14 6.06 0.47 9.19
N ASP A 15 6.20 1.72 9.65
CA ASP A 15 6.49 2.04 11.05
C ASP A 15 5.28 2.67 11.77
N ALA A 16 5.52 3.32 12.91
CA ALA A 16 4.49 4.02 13.70
C ALA A 16 4.37 5.52 13.35
N THR A 17 4.90 5.95 12.20
CA THR A 17 4.82 7.36 11.81
C THR A 17 3.37 7.80 11.73
N SER A 18 3.03 8.87 12.45
CA SER A 18 1.69 9.44 12.44
C SER A 18 1.32 9.88 11.02
N GLY A 19 0.14 9.47 10.54
CA GLY A 19 -0.28 9.66 9.15
C GLY A 19 0.08 8.50 8.23
N GLY A 20 0.90 7.55 8.68
CA GLY A 20 1.27 6.35 7.93
C GLY A 20 2.33 6.59 6.85
N VAL A 21 2.82 5.49 6.31
CA VAL A 21 3.81 5.42 5.23
C VAL A 21 3.08 5.15 3.92
N GLY A 22 3.32 5.96 2.90
CA GLY A 22 2.76 5.78 1.55
C GLY A 22 3.79 5.21 0.57
N PHE A 23 3.34 4.88 -0.64
CA PHE A 23 4.25 4.50 -1.74
C PHE A 23 5.15 5.68 -2.14
N ALA A 24 6.23 5.38 -2.85
CA ALA A 24 7.04 6.42 -3.47
C ALA A 24 6.20 7.26 -4.46
N GLU A 25 6.28 8.60 -4.33
CA GLU A 25 5.42 9.54 -5.08
C GLU A 25 5.61 9.47 -6.60
N ASP A 26 6.82 9.14 -7.05
CA ASP A 26 7.17 8.98 -8.46
C ASP A 26 6.54 7.73 -9.07
N ILE A 27 6.46 6.64 -8.31
CA ILE A 27 5.85 5.39 -8.78
C ILE A 27 4.33 5.53 -8.84
N ALA A 28 3.69 6.06 -7.80
CA ALA A 28 2.23 6.23 -7.77
C ALA A 28 1.70 7.14 -8.89
N ALA A 29 2.53 8.06 -9.39
CA ALA A 29 2.19 8.98 -10.48
C ALA A 29 2.61 8.49 -11.89
N THR A 30 3.26 7.33 -12.00
CA THR A 30 3.77 6.84 -13.29
C THR A 30 2.62 6.44 -14.23
N PRO A 31 2.56 7.00 -15.46
CA PRO A 31 1.55 6.62 -16.45
C PRO A 31 1.62 5.13 -16.80
N GLY A 32 0.45 4.48 -16.86
CA GLY A 32 0.34 3.06 -17.21
C GLY A 32 0.39 2.11 -16.02
N ILE A 33 0.69 2.58 -14.81
CA ILE A 33 0.44 1.81 -13.59
C ILE A 33 -1.03 1.94 -13.22
N GLU A 34 -1.69 0.80 -13.07
CA GLU A 34 -3.13 0.71 -12.82
C GLU A 34 -3.43 0.13 -11.43
N ARG A 35 -2.52 -0.68 -10.88
CA ARG A 35 -2.66 -1.25 -9.54
C ARG A 35 -1.31 -1.52 -8.86
N ALA A 36 -1.34 -1.57 -7.53
CA ALA A 36 -0.26 -2.04 -6.68
C ALA A 36 -0.70 -3.30 -5.93
N VAL A 37 0.01 -4.41 -6.17
CA VAL A 37 -0.18 -5.67 -5.45
C VAL A 37 0.75 -5.68 -4.25
N CYS A 38 0.17 -5.62 -3.04
CA CYS A 38 0.90 -5.53 -1.78
C CYS A 38 0.84 -6.87 -1.04
N LYS A 39 1.98 -7.32 -0.53
CA LYS A 39 2.09 -8.50 0.34
C LYS A 39 2.71 -8.14 1.67
N VAL A 40 2.08 -8.58 2.76
CA VAL A 40 2.54 -8.32 4.12
C VAL A 40 3.55 -9.39 4.55
N GLU A 41 4.75 -8.96 4.92
CA GLU A 41 5.87 -9.89 5.15
C GLU A 41 6.23 -10.09 6.62
N THR A 42 6.19 -9.04 7.46
CA THR A 42 6.82 -9.12 8.79
C THR A 42 5.92 -8.82 9.98
N ALA A 43 4.99 -7.88 9.86
CA ALA A 43 4.08 -7.53 10.94
C ALA A 43 2.72 -7.13 10.38
N GLN A 44 1.68 -7.26 11.21
CA GLN A 44 0.34 -6.80 10.87
C GLN A 44 0.35 -5.28 10.62
N VAL A 45 -0.35 -4.87 9.58
CA VAL A 45 -0.48 -3.47 9.17
C VAL A 45 -1.95 -3.09 9.06
N ARG A 46 -2.22 -1.80 9.30
CA ARG A 46 -3.46 -1.16 8.86
C ARG A 46 -3.18 -0.34 7.62
N VAL A 47 -4.14 -0.31 6.71
CA VAL A 47 -4.06 0.47 5.48
C VAL A 47 -5.30 1.32 5.29
N GLN A 48 -5.14 2.46 4.63
CA GLN A 48 -6.19 3.37 4.22
C GLN A 48 -5.78 4.03 2.89
N THR A 49 -6.76 4.30 2.03
CA THR A 49 -6.59 4.99 0.75
C THR A 49 -7.46 6.23 0.63
N GLU A 50 -8.35 6.50 1.60
CA GLU A 50 -9.12 7.73 1.63
C GLU A 50 -8.23 8.96 1.79
N PRO A 51 -8.42 10.01 0.96
CA PRO A 51 -7.70 11.26 1.10
C PRO A 51 -7.98 11.91 2.45
N ASP A 52 -7.04 12.74 2.91
CA ASP A 52 -7.14 13.54 4.14
C ASP A 52 -7.39 12.75 5.44
N THR A 53 -7.28 11.42 5.40
CA THR A 53 -7.40 10.57 6.58
C THR A 53 -6.06 10.43 7.29
N THR A 54 -6.00 10.82 8.55
CA THR A 54 -4.83 10.56 9.40
C THR A 54 -4.91 9.15 9.97
N LEU A 55 -4.09 8.25 9.44
CA LEU A 55 -4.01 6.88 9.92
C LEU A 55 -3.15 6.79 11.20
N THR A 56 -3.67 6.10 12.22
CA THR A 56 -2.97 5.83 13.49
C THR A 56 -2.86 4.33 13.77
N GLN A 57 -2.03 3.92 14.73
CA GLN A 57 -1.86 2.49 15.07
C GLN A 57 -3.17 1.84 15.54
N GLY A 58 -4.04 2.60 16.22
CA GLY A 58 -5.39 2.18 16.61
C GLY A 58 -6.35 2.07 15.44
N GLY A 59 -5.97 2.61 14.28
CA GLY A 59 -6.76 2.72 13.07
C GLY A 59 -7.40 4.09 12.89
N ALA A 60 -8.13 4.20 11.79
CA ALA A 60 -9.08 5.24 11.47
C ALA A 60 -10.35 4.57 10.94
N GLU A 61 -11.45 5.30 10.83
CA GLU A 61 -12.64 4.83 10.12
C GLU A 61 -12.25 4.42 8.68
N GLY A 62 -12.83 3.32 8.18
CA GLY A 62 -12.49 2.76 6.87
C GLY A 62 -11.14 2.01 6.77
N SER A 63 -10.27 2.08 7.79
CA SER A 63 -8.97 1.40 7.73
C SER A 63 -9.09 -0.12 7.77
N SER A 64 -8.44 -0.80 6.81
CA SER A 64 -8.41 -2.26 6.70
C SER A 64 -7.19 -2.83 7.42
N LEU A 65 -7.36 -3.97 8.08
CA LEU A 65 -6.31 -4.67 8.83
C LEU A 65 -5.82 -5.88 8.03
N TRP A 66 -4.51 -5.99 7.82
CA TRP A 66 -3.88 -7.07 7.06
C TRP A 66 -2.79 -7.76 7.89
N ASN A 67 -2.84 -9.09 7.94
CA ASN A 67 -1.92 -9.92 8.70
C ASN A 67 -0.71 -10.33 7.85
N VAL A 68 0.32 -10.85 8.52
CA VAL A 68 1.49 -11.41 7.83
C VAL A 68 1.07 -12.58 6.94
N GLY A 69 1.52 -12.56 5.69
CA GLY A 69 1.17 -13.51 4.65
C GLY A 69 -0.01 -13.06 3.78
N ASP A 70 -0.81 -12.09 4.23
CA ASP A 70 -1.93 -11.58 3.46
C ASP A 70 -1.43 -10.78 2.25
N SER A 71 -2.26 -10.73 1.21
CA SER A 71 -2.04 -9.93 0.02
C SER A 71 -3.30 -9.15 -0.33
N PHE A 72 -3.11 -7.90 -0.76
CA PHE A 72 -4.19 -7.00 -1.15
C PHE A 72 -3.78 -6.12 -2.32
N ASN A 73 -4.76 -5.57 -3.01
CA ASN A 73 -4.54 -4.72 -4.16
C ASN A 73 -5.03 -3.30 -3.85
N VAL A 74 -4.24 -2.31 -4.25
CA VAL A 74 -4.65 -0.91 -4.33
C VAL A 74 -4.82 -0.60 -5.82
N THR A 75 -6.00 -0.16 -6.24
CA THR A 75 -6.33 0.00 -7.67
C THR A 75 -6.71 1.44 -7.95
N GLY A 76 -6.21 2.00 -9.04
CA GLY A 76 -6.45 3.40 -9.41
C GLY A 76 -5.38 4.34 -8.86
N GLN A 77 -5.06 5.36 -9.64
CA GLN A 77 -3.97 6.29 -9.30
C GLN A 77 -4.26 7.13 -8.05
N GLU A 78 -5.52 7.53 -7.83
CA GLU A 78 -5.88 8.31 -6.64
C GLU A 78 -5.68 7.50 -5.36
N ASP A 79 -6.16 6.24 -5.33
CA ASP A 79 -5.98 5.35 -4.18
C ASP A 79 -4.50 5.05 -3.94
N MET A 80 -3.70 4.84 -4.99
CA MET A 80 -2.26 4.66 -4.87
C MET A 80 -1.56 5.91 -4.31
N LYS A 81 -1.98 7.11 -4.73
CA LYS A 81 -1.44 8.39 -4.23
C LYS A 81 -1.81 8.64 -2.77
N ASN A 82 -3.03 8.29 -2.39
CA ASN A 82 -3.55 8.49 -1.03
C ASN A 82 -3.24 7.33 -0.10
N PHE A 83 -2.64 6.24 -0.61
CA PHE A 83 -2.32 5.06 0.18
C PHE A 83 -1.45 5.42 1.40
N LYS A 84 -1.90 4.96 2.57
CA LYS A 84 -1.18 5.00 3.83
C LYS A 84 -1.23 3.63 4.48
N ALA A 85 -0.08 3.18 4.96
CA ALA A 85 0.07 2.00 5.79
C ALA A 85 0.69 2.38 7.14
N ILE A 86 0.21 1.78 8.23
CA ILE A 86 0.83 1.93 9.55
C ILE A 86 0.86 0.59 10.26
N ARG A 87 1.89 0.36 11.08
CA ARG A 87 1.96 -0.86 11.89
C ARG A 87 0.98 -0.79 13.04
N THR A 88 0.40 -1.93 13.42
CA THR A 88 -0.53 -2.01 14.55
C THR A 88 0.16 -2.31 15.88
N GLY A 89 1.40 -2.83 15.85
CA GLY A 89 2.13 -3.29 17.03
C GLY A 89 3.49 -2.62 17.25
N GLY A 90 4.30 -3.23 18.13
CA GLY A 90 5.60 -2.70 18.56
C GLY A 90 6.75 -2.89 17.56
N SER A 91 6.60 -3.76 16.56
CA SER A 91 7.62 -4.06 15.54
C SER A 91 7.23 -3.48 14.18
N SER A 92 8.18 -2.95 13.41
CA SER A 92 7.92 -2.44 12.07
C SER A 92 7.49 -3.56 11.11
N GLY A 93 6.49 -3.25 10.29
CA GLY A 93 6.02 -4.08 9.18
C GLY A 93 6.86 -3.87 7.93
N ALA A 94 6.77 -4.82 7.00
CA ALA A 94 7.31 -4.69 5.66
C ALA A 94 6.25 -5.13 4.66
N LEU A 95 6.07 -4.31 3.63
CA LEU A 95 5.24 -4.64 2.47
C LEU A 95 6.14 -4.84 1.26
N SER A 96 5.95 -5.94 0.55
CA SER A 96 6.45 -6.11 -0.80
C SER A 96 5.37 -5.64 -1.77
N VAL A 97 5.69 -4.67 -2.61
CA VAL A 97 4.74 -4.03 -3.52
C VAL A 97 5.19 -4.27 -4.95
N THR A 98 4.29 -4.78 -5.78
CA THR A 98 4.49 -4.91 -7.23
C THR A 98 3.48 -4.03 -7.93
N PHE A 99 3.97 -3.06 -8.68
CA PHE A 99 3.13 -2.17 -9.47
C PHE A 99 2.93 -2.75 -10.85
N GLU A 100 1.66 -2.83 -11.26
CA GLU A 100 1.27 -3.50 -12.49
C GLU A 100 0.44 -2.58 -13.37
N GLY A 101 0.62 -2.77 -14.68
CA GLY A 101 -0.17 -2.12 -15.72
C GLY A 101 -0.69 -3.11 -16.73
N THR A 102 -1.63 -2.67 -17.56
CA THR A 102 -2.11 -3.46 -18.69
C THR A 102 -1.29 -3.12 -19.93
N ARG A 103 -0.78 -4.16 -20.61
CA ARG A 103 -0.23 -4.00 -21.96
C ARG A 103 -1.36 -4.08 -22.98
N VAL A 104 -1.61 -2.96 -23.65
CA VAL A 104 -2.46 -2.89 -24.85
C VAL A 104 -1.82 -3.61 -26.04
#